data_AF-A0AAE0C5E6-F1
#
_entry.id   AF-A0AAE0C5E6-F1
#
_cell.length_a   1.000
_cell.length_b   1.000
_cell.length_c   1.000
_cell.angle_alpha   90.00
_cell.angle_beta   90.00
_cell.angle_gamma   90.00
#
_symmetry.space_group_name_H-M   'P 1'
#
loop_
_entity.id
_entity.type
_entity.pdbx_description
1 polymer ?
#
loop_
_entity_poly.entity_id
_entity_poly.type
_entity_poly.pdbx_seq_one_letter_code
_entity_poly.pdbx_strand_id
1 'polypeptide(L)'
;MPSPPASSDIEINGRIVNLSQPHLRPSEARFRTTATSCCWMSVMAHLRLWLMGLLLAAATSYGATLQKDMVGVSVVVPCYNHGSTLKRALDSIVVSARHLQGWLEARGEPKHSVQVEIVVVDDNSTDSTARVAAQFKKQSDLPLKVKVRRHEWGEQHAGPDPR
;
A
#
# COMPACT_ATOMS: atom_id res chain seq x y z
N MET A 1 67.33 -20.90 15.13
CA MET A 1 66.36 -21.82 15.78
C MET A 1 65.65 -21.05 16.88
N PRO A 2 64.33 -20.85 16.83
CA PRO A 2 63.61 -20.19 17.92
C PRO A 2 63.31 -21.17 19.06
N SER A 3 63.52 -20.68 20.28
CA SER A 3 63.33 -21.36 21.57
C SER A 3 61.85 -21.67 21.86
N PRO A 4 61.53 -22.74 22.62
CA PRO A 4 60.15 -23.06 22.97
C PRO A 4 59.57 -22.07 24.01
N PRO A 5 58.28 -21.72 23.92
CA PRO A 5 57.61 -20.87 24.91
C PRO A 5 57.39 -21.61 26.23
N ALA A 6 57.49 -20.84 27.33
CA ALA A 6 57.39 -21.31 28.70
C ALA A 6 55.95 -21.73 29.06
N SER A 7 55.86 -22.89 29.73
CA SER A 7 54.66 -23.53 30.25
C SER A 7 53.97 -22.68 31.34
N SER A 8 52.75 -22.19 31.10
CA SER A 8 51.64 -22.14 32.10
C SER A 8 50.34 -21.45 31.64
N ASP A 9 50.20 -21.04 30.38
CA ASP A 9 48.95 -20.44 29.89
C ASP A 9 48.01 -21.48 29.25
N ILE A 10 46.74 -21.53 29.71
CA ILE A 10 45.68 -22.37 29.12
C ILE A 10 44.65 -21.44 28.46
N GLU A 11 44.40 -21.68 27.17
CA GLU A 11 43.40 -20.96 26.39
C GLU A 11 42.05 -21.67 26.45
N ILE A 12 40.99 -20.96 26.85
CA ILE A 12 39.61 -21.46 26.84
C ILE A 12 38.77 -20.46 26.06
N ASN A 13 38.16 -20.90 24.95
CA ASN A 13 37.28 -20.09 24.08
C ASN A 13 37.90 -18.76 23.60
N GLY A 14 39.15 -18.77 23.14
CA GLY A 14 39.78 -17.60 22.52
C GLY A 14 40.22 -16.51 23.49
N ARG A 15 40.30 -16.80 24.80
CA ARG A 15 40.83 -15.89 25.81
C ARG A 15 41.93 -16.57 26.62
N ILE A 16 43.06 -15.88 26.74
CA ILE A 16 44.18 -16.28 27.59
C ILE A 16 43.81 -15.95 29.04
N VAL A 17 43.74 -16.97 29.90
CA VAL A 17 43.42 -16.82 31.33
C VAL A 17 44.70 -16.99 32.14
N ASN A 18 45.17 -15.90 32.75
CA ASN A 18 46.35 -15.89 33.59
C ASN A 18 45.98 -16.30 35.03
N LEU A 19 46.51 -17.44 35.51
CA LEU A 19 46.16 -18.05 36.80
C LEU A 19 46.92 -17.44 38.01
N SER A 20 47.64 -16.33 37.84
CA SER A 20 48.50 -15.76 38.88
C SER A 20 47.90 -14.55 39.62
N GLN A 21 46.64 -14.63 40.09
CA GLN A 21 46.11 -13.62 41.02
C GLN A 21 45.83 -14.19 42.43
N PRO A 22 46.41 -13.59 43.49
CA PRO A 22 46.25 -14.05 44.86
C PRO A 22 44.89 -13.68 45.44
N HIS A 23 44.30 -14.64 46.14
CA HIS A 23 43.12 -14.53 46.98
C HIS A 23 43.21 -13.33 47.95
N LEU A 24 42.31 -12.36 47.79
CA LEU A 24 41.98 -11.39 48.83
C LEU A 24 40.93 -11.99 49.78
N ARG A 25 41.23 -11.92 51.07
CA ARG A 25 40.40 -12.43 52.17
C ARG A 25 39.09 -11.63 52.31
N PRO A 26 37.99 -12.27 52.73
CA PRO A 26 36.76 -11.57 53.08
C PRO A 26 36.84 -11.09 54.54
N SER A 27 37.07 -9.80 54.76
CA SER A 27 36.79 -9.16 56.05
C SER A 27 35.62 -8.20 55.89
N GLU A 28 34.50 -8.60 56.51
CA GLU A 28 33.50 -7.75 57.14
C GLU A 28 33.24 -6.36 56.54
N ALA A 29 32.23 -6.27 55.67
CA ALA A 29 31.48 -5.05 55.48
C ALA A 29 29.98 -5.36 55.59
N ARG A 30 29.45 -5.21 56.80
CA ARG A 30 28.00 -5.05 57.03
C ARG A 30 27.54 -3.80 56.28
N PHE A 31 26.96 -3.97 55.09
CA PHE A 31 26.09 -2.97 54.50
C PHE A 31 24.64 -3.41 54.68
N ARG A 32 23.99 -2.80 55.69
CA ARG A 32 22.53 -2.70 55.74
C ARG A 32 22.06 -1.84 54.57
N THR A 33 20.83 -2.12 54.13
CA THR A 33 19.94 -1.36 53.24
C THR A 33 20.22 -1.36 51.73
N THR A 34 19.85 -2.45 51.06
CA THR A 34 19.47 -2.49 49.63
C THR A 34 18.04 -3.03 49.44
N ALA A 35 17.08 -2.56 50.23
CA ALA A 35 15.67 -2.90 49.99
C ALA A 35 14.97 -1.88 49.07
N THR A 36 15.54 -0.68 48.87
CA THR A 36 14.94 0.38 48.06
C THR A 36 15.37 0.37 46.58
N SER A 37 16.54 -0.17 46.23
CA SER A 37 17.01 -0.15 44.83
C SER A 37 16.31 -1.21 43.94
N CYS A 38 15.96 -2.38 44.48
CA CYS A 38 15.21 -3.41 43.75
C CYS A 38 13.81 -2.94 43.34
N CYS A 39 13.17 -2.07 44.14
CA CYS A 39 11.87 -1.50 43.82
C CYS A 39 11.95 -0.56 42.61
N TRP A 40 12.98 0.29 42.55
CA TRP A 40 13.16 1.23 41.44
C TRP A 40 13.49 0.53 40.11
N MET A 41 14.27 -0.56 40.14
CA MET A 41 14.56 -1.31 38.92
C MET A 41 13.32 -2.01 38.34
N SER A 42 12.41 -2.49 39.20
CA SER A 42 11.14 -3.10 38.76
C SER A 42 10.19 -2.07 38.14
N VAL A 43 10.08 -0.89 38.75
CA VAL A 43 9.24 0.20 38.22
C VAL A 43 9.76 0.70 36.87
N MET A 44 11.08 0.85 36.70
CA MET A 44 11.68 1.30 35.44
C MET A 44 11.54 0.27 34.31
N ALA A 45 11.59 -1.03 34.63
CA ALA A 45 11.34 -2.09 33.66
C ALA A 45 9.89 -2.10 33.16
N HIS A 46 8.92 -1.95 34.06
CA HIS A 46 7.50 -1.83 33.69
C HIS A 46 7.22 -0.57 32.87
N LEU A 47 7.82 0.56 33.24
CA LEU A 47 7.67 1.82 32.50
C LEU A 47 8.23 1.71 31.07
N ARG A 48 9.39 1.06 30.88
CA ARG A 48 9.97 0.79 29.56
C ARG A 48 9.10 -0.12 28.70
N LEU A 49 8.59 -1.21 29.27
CA LEU A 49 7.70 -2.14 28.56
C LEU A 49 6.39 -1.44 28.17
N TRP A 50 5.85 -0.60 29.06
CA TRP A 50 4.65 0.18 28.79
C TRP A 50 4.89 1.22 27.68
N LEU A 51 6.02 1.95 27.70
CA LEU A 51 6.40 2.90 26.65
C LEU A 51 6.65 2.23 25.30
N MET A 52 7.31 1.07 25.27
CA MET A 52 7.50 0.29 24.04
C MET A 52 6.17 -0.20 23.47
N GLY A 53 5.25 -0.64 24.33
CA GLY A 53 3.89 -0.99 23.93
C GLY A 53 3.12 0.21 23.36
N LEU A 54 3.25 1.38 23.99
CA LEU A 54 2.63 2.62 23.54
C LEU A 54 3.20 3.09 22.18
N LEU A 55 4.52 3.02 21.99
CA LEU A 55 5.18 3.35 20.73
C LEU A 55 4.81 2.39 19.61
N LEU A 56 4.70 1.09 19.91
CA LEU A 56 4.25 0.09 18.94
C LEU A 56 2.78 0.29 18.57
N ALA A 57 1.92 0.60 19.55
CA ALA A 57 0.50 0.92 19.31
C ALA A 57 0.31 2.23 18.55
N ALA A 58 1.15 3.25 18.81
CA ALA A 58 1.14 4.50 18.07
C ALA A 58 1.67 4.31 16.64
N ALA A 59 2.69 3.48 16.43
CA ALA A 59 3.19 3.15 15.11
C ALA A 59 2.16 2.37 14.27
N THR A 60 1.39 1.47 14.88
CA THR A 60 0.27 0.80 14.21
C THR A 60 -0.92 1.72 13.97
N SER A 61 -1.19 2.69 14.87
CA SER A 61 -2.27 3.67 14.66
C SER A 61 -1.93 4.74 13.61
N TYR A 62 -0.67 5.16 13.52
CA TYR A 62 -0.22 6.13 12.50
C TYR A 62 -0.20 5.53 11.09
N GLY A 63 0.07 4.23 10.95
CA GLY A 63 -0.08 3.53 9.67
C GLY A 63 -1.53 3.35 9.22
N ALA A 64 -2.50 3.47 10.13
CA ALA A 64 -3.91 3.15 9.86
C ALA A 64 -4.77 4.35 9.40
N THR A 65 -4.24 5.57 9.39
CA THR A 65 -5.04 6.80 9.15
C THR A 65 -4.70 7.58 7.89
N LEU A 66 -3.73 7.15 7.08
CA LEU A 66 -3.68 7.55 5.68
C LEU A 66 -4.66 6.68 4.88
N GLN A 67 -5.95 6.90 5.13
CA GLN A 67 -7.01 6.49 4.23
C GLN A 67 -6.83 7.28 2.95
N LYS A 68 -5.91 6.81 2.09
CA LYS A 68 -5.59 7.45 0.82
C LYS A 68 -6.86 7.40 -0.02
N ASP A 69 -7.47 8.55 -0.23
CA ASP A 69 -8.71 8.68 -0.97
C ASP A 69 -8.58 7.97 -2.32
N MET A 70 -9.53 7.09 -2.59
CA MET A 70 -9.62 6.39 -3.85
C MET A 70 -9.88 7.42 -4.96
N VAL A 71 -9.00 7.49 -5.95
CA VAL A 71 -9.18 8.40 -7.09
C VAL A 71 -10.07 7.72 -8.13
N GLY A 72 -11.28 8.26 -8.31
CA GLY A 72 -12.17 7.86 -9.40
C GLY A 72 -11.85 8.64 -10.68
N VAL A 73 -11.63 7.93 -11.78
CA VAL A 73 -11.39 8.51 -13.11
C VAL A 73 -12.49 8.06 -14.06
N SER A 74 -13.20 9.02 -14.66
CA SER A 74 -14.23 8.74 -15.67
C SER A 74 -13.74 9.14 -17.06
N VAL A 75 -13.67 8.18 -17.98
CA VAL A 75 -13.30 8.42 -19.38
C VAL A 75 -14.56 8.49 -20.23
N VAL A 76 -14.90 9.69 -20.73
CA VAL A 76 -16.06 9.90 -21.59
C VAL A 76 -15.65 9.76 -23.05
N VAL A 77 -16.32 8.87 -23.80
CA VAL A 77 -16.07 8.58 -25.20
C VAL A 77 -17.31 8.98 -26.00
N PRO A 78 -17.39 10.20 -26.56
CA PRO A 78 -18.43 10.56 -27.50
C PRO A 78 -18.23 9.80 -28.81
N CYS A 79 -19.31 9.27 -29.39
CA CYS A 79 -19.24 8.55 -30.65
C CYS A 79 -20.49 8.76 -31.53
N TYR A 80 -20.24 8.94 -32.83
CA TYR A 80 -21.23 8.93 -33.90
C TYR A 80 -20.65 8.19 -35.10
N ASN A 81 -21.28 7.10 -35.53
CA ASN A 81 -20.86 6.28 -36.68
C ASN A 81 -19.39 5.81 -36.62
N HIS A 82 -18.96 5.34 -35.44
CA HIS A 82 -17.59 4.87 -35.20
C HIS A 82 -17.50 3.36 -34.96
N GLY A 83 -18.44 2.56 -35.46
CA GLY A 83 -18.49 1.12 -35.20
C GLY A 83 -17.22 0.37 -35.60
N SER A 84 -16.53 0.83 -36.66
CA SER A 84 -15.27 0.22 -37.12
C SER A 84 -14.05 0.52 -36.25
N THR A 85 -14.07 1.61 -35.47
CA THR A 85 -12.90 2.10 -34.71
C THR A 85 -13.13 2.11 -33.20
N LEU A 86 -14.38 2.12 -32.74
CA LEU A 86 -14.75 2.21 -31.33
C LEU A 86 -14.10 1.08 -30.51
N LYS A 87 -14.10 -0.15 -31.02
CA LYS A 87 -13.46 -1.27 -30.31
C LYS A 87 -11.98 -0.99 -30.02
N ARG A 88 -11.23 -0.51 -31.02
CA ARG A 88 -9.80 -0.20 -30.88
C ARG A 88 -9.57 0.93 -29.87
N ALA A 89 -10.43 1.95 -29.88
CA ALA A 89 -10.36 3.04 -28.90
C ALA A 89 -10.61 2.52 -27.47
N LEU A 90 -11.63 1.69 -27.27
CA LEU A 90 -11.95 1.10 -25.97
C LEU A 90 -10.85 0.15 -25.48
N ASP A 91 -10.29 -0.69 -26.36
CA ASP A 91 -9.15 -1.56 -26.04
C ASP A 91 -7.94 -0.72 -25.59
N SER A 92 -7.68 0.41 -26.26
CA SER A 92 -6.59 1.33 -25.88
C SER A 92 -6.80 1.91 -24.49
N ILE A 93 -8.03 2.30 -24.13
CA ILE A 93 -8.35 2.83 -22.80
C ILE A 93 -8.11 1.76 -21.72
N VAL A 94 -8.51 0.51 -21.97
CA VAL A 94 -8.25 -0.61 -21.03
C VAL A 94 -6.75 -0.82 -20.82
N VAL A 95 -5.98 -0.85 -21.90
CA VAL A 95 -4.51 -1.00 -21.81
C VAL A 95 -3.90 0.14 -21.00
N SER A 96 -4.30 1.38 -21.26
CA SER A 96 -3.84 2.56 -20.51
C SER A 96 -4.23 2.49 -19.03
N ALA A 97 -5.46 2.06 -18.70
CA ALA A 97 -5.91 1.91 -17.32
C ALA A 97 -5.09 0.85 -16.57
N ARG A 98 -4.79 -0.28 -17.22
CA ARG A 98 -3.94 -1.34 -16.64
C ARG A 98 -2.49 -0.88 -16.47
N HIS A 99 -1.95 -0.14 -17.43
CA HIS A 99 -0.61 0.45 -17.29
C HIS A 99 -0.54 1.43 -16.11
N LEU A 100 -1.57 2.27 -15.93
CA LEU A 100 -1.66 3.17 -14.78
C LEU A 100 -1.68 2.39 -13.46
N GLN A 101 -2.49 1.33 -13.36
CA GLN A 101 -2.55 0.47 -12.17
C GLN A 101 -1.17 -0.17 -11.88
N GLY A 102 -0.53 -0.78 -12.89
CA GLY A 102 0.79 -1.37 -12.72
C GLY A 102 1.88 -0.36 -12.34
N TRP A 103 1.82 0.86 -12.88
CA TRP A 103 2.75 1.93 -12.51
C TRP A 103 2.55 2.41 -11.06
N LEU A 104 1.30 2.48 -10.58
CA LEU A 104 0.99 2.82 -9.19
C LEU A 104 1.46 1.72 -8.23
N GLU A 105 1.16 0.45 -8.54
CA GLU A 105 1.62 -0.70 -7.74
C GLU A 105 3.15 -0.73 -7.63
N ALA A 106 3.87 -0.45 -8.72
CA ALA A 106 5.34 -0.38 -8.72
C ALA A 106 5.90 0.73 -7.82
N ARG A 107 5.09 1.74 -7.47
CA ARG A 107 5.45 2.82 -6.54
C ARG A 107 5.05 2.52 -5.09
N GLY A 108 4.54 1.33 -4.81
CA GLY A 108 4.05 0.94 -3.48
C GLY A 108 2.65 1.48 -3.17
N GLU A 109 1.91 1.95 -4.18
CA GLU A 109 0.52 2.36 -3.98
C GLU A 109 -0.39 1.14 -3.83
N PRO A 110 -1.44 1.22 -3.01
CA PRO A 110 -2.44 0.16 -2.93
C PRO A 110 -3.07 -0.10 -4.30
N LYS A 111 -3.28 -1.37 -4.64
CA LYS A 111 -3.91 -1.84 -5.89
C LYS A 111 -5.27 -1.18 -6.19
N HIS A 112 -5.98 -0.75 -5.15
CA HIS A 112 -7.31 -0.13 -5.26
C HIS A 112 -7.28 1.41 -5.16
N SER A 113 -6.11 2.03 -5.29
CA SER A 113 -5.96 3.49 -5.21
C SER A 113 -6.64 4.24 -6.36
N VAL A 114 -6.88 3.58 -7.50
CA VAL A 114 -7.56 4.18 -8.66
C VAL A 114 -8.65 3.26 -9.22
N GLN A 115 -9.84 3.81 -9.42
CA GLN A 115 -10.92 3.19 -10.18
C GLN A 115 -11.15 3.94 -11.49
N VAL A 116 -11.10 3.22 -12.61
CA VAL A 116 -11.39 3.78 -13.93
C VAL A 116 -12.76 3.30 -14.39
N GLU A 117 -13.67 4.23 -14.68
CA GLU A 117 -14.92 3.96 -15.37
C GLU A 117 -14.90 4.52 -16.79
N ILE A 118 -15.53 3.82 -17.73
CA ILE A 118 -15.67 4.28 -19.11
C ILE A 118 -17.14 4.64 -19.36
N VAL A 119 -17.39 5.79 -19.99
CA VAL A 119 -18.72 6.29 -20.35
C VAL A 119 -18.79 6.49 -21.86
N VAL A 120 -19.40 5.56 -22.58
CA VAL A 120 -19.64 5.73 -24.03
C VAL A 120 -20.92 6.52 -24.23
N VAL A 121 -20.83 7.63 -24.96
CA VAL A 121 -21.97 8.50 -25.32
C VAL A 121 -22.23 8.36 -26.82
N ASP A 122 -23.20 7.52 -27.17
CA ASP A 122 -23.61 7.31 -28.56
C ASP A 122 -24.66 8.34 -28.97
N ASP A 123 -24.33 9.15 -29.98
CA ASP A 123 -25.15 10.25 -30.49
C ASP A 123 -26.05 9.80 -31.64
N ASN A 124 -26.84 8.76 -31.40
CA ASN A 124 -27.75 8.17 -32.38
C ASN A 124 -27.04 7.66 -33.66
N SER A 125 -25.95 6.92 -33.50
CA SER A 125 -25.26 6.28 -34.64
C SER A 125 -26.21 5.36 -35.42
N THR A 126 -26.07 5.38 -36.75
CA THR A 126 -26.82 4.50 -37.68
C THR A 126 -26.08 3.21 -38.01
N ASP A 127 -24.84 3.07 -37.55
CA ASP A 127 -23.97 1.93 -37.84
C ASP A 127 -23.92 0.91 -36.67
N SER A 128 -22.85 0.12 -36.60
CA SER A 128 -22.66 -0.90 -35.56
C SER A 128 -22.18 -0.36 -34.20
N THR A 129 -22.06 0.96 -34.00
CA THR A 129 -21.52 1.59 -32.77
C THR A 129 -22.18 1.06 -31.49
N ALA A 130 -23.51 1.11 -31.40
CA ALA A 130 -24.25 0.63 -30.24
C ALA A 130 -24.00 -0.86 -29.94
N ARG A 131 -23.93 -1.70 -30.98
CA ARG A 131 -23.64 -3.13 -30.87
C ARG A 131 -22.22 -3.36 -30.33
N VAL A 132 -21.24 -2.62 -30.84
CA VAL A 132 -19.84 -2.71 -30.43
C VAL A 132 -19.69 -2.31 -28.95
N ALA A 133 -20.31 -1.20 -28.54
CA ALA A 133 -20.30 -0.75 -27.15
C ALA A 133 -20.93 -1.80 -26.20
N ALA A 134 -22.06 -2.40 -26.60
CA ALA A 134 -22.73 -3.43 -25.82
C ALA A 134 -21.92 -4.74 -25.73
N GLN A 135 -21.25 -5.13 -26.83
CA GLN A 135 -20.36 -6.30 -26.83
C GLN A 135 -19.15 -6.07 -25.92
N PHE A 136 -18.53 -4.89 -25.99
CA PHE A 136 -17.40 -4.54 -25.14
C PHE A 136 -17.75 -4.61 -23.65
N LYS A 137 -18.95 -4.14 -23.25
CA LYS A 137 -19.44 -4.23 -21.86
C LYS A 137 -19.47 -5.66 -21.31
N LYS A 138 -19.72 -6.66 -22.17
CA LYS A 138 -19.74 -8.07 -21.76
C LYS A 138 -18.35 -8.69 -21.65
N GLN A 139 -17.37 -8.13 -22.35
CA GLN A 139 -16.01 -8.67 -22.46
C GLN A 139 -15.03 -8.01 -21.50
N SER A 140 -15.28 -6.76 -21.09
CA SER A 140 -14.39 -6.00 -20.22
C SER A 140 -14.62 -6.32 -18.75
N ASP A 141 -13.51 -6.42 -18.03
CA ASP A 141 -13.41 -6.49 -16.57
C ASP A 141 -13.49 -5.11 -15.91
N LEU A 142 -13.41 -4.02 -16.67
CA LEU A 142 -13.57 -2.65 -16.16
C LEU A 142 -15.05 -2.25 -16.07
N PRO A 143 -15.44 -1.42 -15.08
CA PRO A 143 -16.79 -0.90 -15.01
C PRO A 143 -17.08 0.03 -16.20
N LEU A 144 -17.82 -0.50 -17.18
CA LEU A 144 -18.28 0.25 -18.35
C LEU A 144 -19.74 0.67 -18.19
N LYS A 145 -19.98 1.98 -18.22
CA LYS A 145 -21.31 2.58 -18.38
C LYS A 145 -21.49 2.97 -19.85
N VAL A 146 -22.50 2.43 -20.50
CA VAL A 146 -22.86 2.86 -21.86
C VAL A 146 -24.11 3.73 -21.74
N LYS A 147 -24.02 4.99 -22.15
CA LYS A 147 -25.14 5.92 -22.25
C LYS A 147 -25.43 6.16 -23.73
N VAL A 148 -26.44 5.48 -24.24
CA VAL A 148 -26.96 5.78 -25.58
C VAL A 148 -27.89 6.99 -25.42
N ARG A 149 -27.53 8.13 -26.02
CA ARG A 149 -28.45 9.25 -26.13
C ARG A 149 -29.26 9.01 -27.39
N ARG A 150 -30.52 8.62 -27.23
CA ARG A 150 -31.46 8.86 -28.32
C ARG A 150 -31.69 10.37 -28.37
N HIS A 151 -31.57 10.95 -29.55
CA HIS A 151 -31.86 12.35 -29.78
C HIS A 151 -33.37 12.58 -29.50
N GLU A 152 -33.76 12.82 -28.25
CA GLU A 152 -35.13 13.24 -27.86
C GLU A 152 -35.41 14.71 -28.22
N TRP A 153 -34.53 15.34 -28.99
CA TRP A 153 -34.67 16.72 -29.50
C TRP A 153 -35.89 16.92 -30.42
N GLY A 154 -36.63 15.86 -30.78
CA GLY A 154 -37.77 15.91 -31.67
C GLY A 154 -39.12 16.28 -31.04
N GLU A 155 -39.30 16.17 -29.72
CA GLU A 155 -40.65 16.36 -29.12
C GLU A 155 -40.83 17.69 -28.38
N GLN A 156 -39.76 18.37 -27.94
CA GLN A 156 -39.90 19.60 -27.15
C GLN A 156 -39.79 20.90 -27.97
N HIS A 157 -39.42 20.82 -29.24
CA HIS A 157 -39.30 21.99 -30.14
C HIS A 157 -40.13 21.90 -31.42
N ALA A 158 -41.01 20.90 -31.54
CA ALA A 158 -42.10 20.96 -32.50
C ALA A 158 -43.09 22.03 -32.01
N GLY A 159 -42.79 23.30 -32.29
CA GLY A 159 -43.78 24.36 -32.22
C GLY A 159 -45.01 23.97 -33.07
N PRO A 160 -46.20 24.47 -32.73
CA PRO A 160 -47.42 24.13 -33.46
C PRO A 160 -47.20 24.37 -34.96
N ASP A 161 -47.53 23.34 -35.75
CA ASP A 161 -47.58 23.37 -37.21
C ASP A 161 -48.27 24.66 -37.69
N PRO A 162 -47.57 25.61 -38.33
CA PRO A 162 -48.18 26.81 -38.86
C PRO A 162 -48.92 26.43 -40.15
N ARG A 163 -50.10 25.85 -39.99
CA ARG A 163 -51.09 25.72 -41.08
C ARG A 163 -51.57 27.09 -41.52
#